data_AF-A0A7W1IRG5-F1
#
_entry.id   AF-A0A7W1IRG5-F1
#
_cell.length_a   1.000
_cell.length_b   1.000
_cell.length_c   1.000
_cell.angle_alpha   90.00
_cell.angle_beta   90.00
_cell.angle_gamma   90.00
#
_symmetry.space_group_name_H-M   'P 1'
#
loop_
_entity.id
_entity.type
_entity.pdbx_description
1 polymer ?
#
loop_
_entity_poly.entity_id
_entity_poly.type
_entity_poly.pdbx_seq_one_letter_code
_entity_poly.pdbx_strand_id
1 'polypeptide(L)'
;LLVSERGAMQACGTMIPQVRARGDHDSELVMHAMMLDEARHWEGLNRIFVELRSAPTPIAEWKEMLGINLLIMRGASFDQWLWGIQICDIIAGHLYAAFKASTDSKPVQALFGGFLRDEARHHRFCHLFFSREAARFTSAERARYRLHGRKLVGKFEKMICGRLADDMRRIGADPVRVFEKIAAQVEKTADEYGFVGGPSASNAAASADAEV
;
A
#
# COMPACT_ATOMS: atom_id res chain seq x y z
N LEU A 1 6.20 -6.25 -7.37
CA LEU A 1 5.89 -7.41 -6.53
C LEU A 1 7.13 -7.83 -5.72
N LEU A 2 8.16 -8.53 -6.24
CA LEU A 2 9.31 -8.91 -5.38
C LEU A 2 9.99 -7.77 -4.58
N VAL A 3 10.17 -6.60 -5.19
CA VAL A 3 10.73 -5.42 -4.50
C VAL A 3 9.78 -4.86 -3.45
N SER A 4 8.45 -4.94 -3.66
CA SER A 4 7.45 -4.47 -2.70
C SER A 4 7.38 -5.37 -1.48
N GLU A 5 7.32 -6.70 -1.63
CA GLU A 5 7.22 -7.63 -0.49
C GLU A 5 8.44 -7.48 0.44
N ARG A 6 9.64 -7.35 -0.13
CA ARG A 6 10.85 -7.07 0.65
C ARG A 6 10.80 -5.71 1.35
N GLY A 7 10.23 -4.72 0.68
CA GLY A 7 9.98 -3.39 1.24
C GLY A 7 9.05 -3.47 2.45
N ALA A 8 7.94 -4.21 2.34
CA ALA A 8 6.95 -4.40 3.40
C ALA A 8 7.55 -5.10 4.64
N MET A 9 8.35 -6.16 4.45
CA MET A 9 9.10 -6.80 5.54
C MET A 9 10.04 -5.83 6.26
N GLN A 10 10.83 -5.06 5.50
CA GLN A 10 11.74 -4.06 6.07
C GLN A 10 10.98 -2.96 6.83
N ALA A 11 9.82 -2.57 6.29
CA ALA A 11 8.97 -1.54 6.87
C ALA A 11 8.41 -1.99 8.23
N CYS A 12 7.91 -3.22 8.32
CA CYS A 12 7.48 -3.82 9.58
C CYS A 12 8.63 -3.89 10.60
N GLY A 13 9.80 -4.39 10.19
CA GLY A 13 10.98 -4.48 11.06
C GLY A 13 11.42 -3.11 11.63
N THR A 14 11.20 -2.03 10.90
CA THR A 14 11.51 -0.66 11.36
C THR A 14 10.51 -0.13 12.38
N MET A 15 9.26 -0.59 12.31
CA MET A 15 8.15 -0.07 13.11
C MET A 15 7.89 -0.88 14.39
N ILE A 16 8.29 -2.16 14.43
CA ILE A 16 8.16 -3.04 15.60
C ILE A 16 8.77 -2.41 16.86
N PRO A 17 9.98 -1.81 16.85
CA PRO A 17 10.53 -1.14 18.03
C PRO A 17 9.66 0.02 18.53
N GLN A 18 8.97 0.74 17.65
CA GLN A 18 8.12 1.87 18.03
C GLN A 18 6.84 1.40 18.72
N VAL A 19 6.19 0.34 18.23
CA VAL A 19 4.99 -0.23 18.89
C VAL A 19 5.35 -0.89 20.22
N ARG A 20 6.50 -1.57 20.28
CA ARG A 20 7.04 -2.14 21.52
C ARG A 20 7.29 -1.07 22.58
N ALA A 21 7.92 0.04 22.20
CA ALA A 21 8.16 1.16 23.11
C ALA A 21 6.86 1.81 23.64
N ARG A 22 5.75 1.67 22.93
CA ARG A 22 4.42 2.12 23.34
C ARG A 22 3.65 1.10 24.19
N GLY A 23 4.15 -0.13 24.31
CA GLY A 23 3.45 -1.24 24.97
C GLY A 23 2.24 -1.76 24.18
N ASP A 24 2.18 -1.52 22.86
CA ASP A 24 1.09 -2.00 22.01
C ASP A 24 1.39 -3.42 21.49
N HIS A 25 1.17 -4.41 22.36
CA HIS A 25 1.47 -5.82 22.10
C HIS A 25 0.61 -6.42 20.99
N ASP A 26 -0.62 -5.93 20.80
CA ASP A 26 -1.51 -6.42 19.75
C ASP A 26 -0.98 -5.99 18.37
N SER A 27 -0.62 -4.71 18.22
CA SER A 27 0.01 -4.22 16.99
C SER A 27 1.36 -4.90 16.74
N GLU A 28 2.17 -5.12 17.78
CA GLU A 28 3.44 -5.85 17.66
C GLU A 28 3.24 -7.28 17.12
N LEU A 29 2.29 -8.03 17.68
CA LEU A 29 1.99 -9.39 17.23
C LEU A 29 1.51 -9.42 15.77
N VAL A 30 0.60 -8.50 15.40
CA VAL A 30 0.09 -8.44 14.04
C VAL A 30 1.19 -8.09 13.05
N MET A 31 2.09 -7.15 13.39
CA MET A 31 3.22 -6.82 12.54
C MET A 31 4.18 -7.99 12.32
N HIS A 32 4.41 -8.82 13.34
CA HIS A 32 5.17 -10.06 13.16
C HIS A 32 4.46 -11.03 12.20
N ALA A 33 3.14 -11.17 12.29
CA ALA A 33 2.37 -11.98 11.35
C ALA A 33 2.43 -11.41 9.92
N MET A 34 2.31 -10.09 9.76
CA MET A 34 2.48 -9.41 8.46
C MET A 34 3.85 -9.72 7.87
N MET A 35 4.94 -9.61 8.63
CA MET A 35 6.29 -9.97 8.13
C MET A 35 6.38 -11.41 7.61
N LEU A 36 5.72 -12.36 8.27
CA LEU A 36 5.71 -13.76 7.83
C LEU A 36 4.87 -13.96 6.55
N ASP A 37 3.78 -13.22 6.41
CA ASP A 37 2.97 -13.20 5.20
C ASP A 37 3.77 -12.61 4.02
N GLU A 38 4.43 -11.46 4.22
CA GLU A 38 5.30 -10.86 3.19
C GLU A 38 6.48 -11.75 2.80
N ALA A 39 7.06 -12.49 3.74
CA ALA A 39 8.10 -13.47 3.45
C ALA A 39 7.55 -14.60 2.56
N ARG A 40 6.31 -15.05 2.81
CA ARG A 40 5.62 -16.05 1.98
C ARG A 40 5.30 -15.50 0.59
N HIS A 41 4.89 -14.24 0.48
CA HIS A 41 4.66 -13.57 -0.81
C HIS A 41 5.95 -13.52 -1.63
N TRP A 42 7.02 -13.03 -1.01
CA TRP A 42 8.32 -12.92 -1.65
C TRP A 42 8.81 -14.29 -2.14
N GLU A 43 8.72 -15.30 -1.29
CA GLU A 43 9.15 -16.66 -1.62
C GLU A 43 8.33 -17.26 -2.76
N GLY A 44 7.00 -17.13 -2.70
CA GLY A 44 6.11 -17.64 -3.72
C GLY A 44 6.32 -16.99 -5.08
N LEU A 45 6.52 -15.66 -5.11
CA LEU A 45 6.89 -14.94 -6.33
C LEU A 45 8.26 -15.38 -6.84
N ASN A 46 9.24 -15.57 -5.96
CA ASN A 46 10.58 -15.99 -6.35
C ASN A 46 10.59 -17.41 -6.95
N ARG A 47 9.75 -18.32 -6.43
CA ARG A 47 9.57 -19.67 -7.01
C ARG A 47 9.08 -19.62 -8.45
N ILE A 48 8.24 -18.65 -8.83
CA ILE A 48 7.82 -18.49 -10.23
C ILE A 48 9.03 -18.23 -11.13
N PHE A 49 9.95 -17.34 -10.72
CA PHE A 49 11.16 -17.06 -11.50
C PHE A 49 12.07 -18.28 -11.63
N VAL A 50 12.25 -19.04 -10.54
CA VAL A 50 13.02 -20.29 -10.52
C VAL A 50 12.43 -21.31 -11.50
N GLU A 51 11.12 -21.52 -11.46
CA GLU A 51 10.42 -22.48 -12.33
C GLU A 51 10.51 -22.07 -13.80
N LEU A 52 10.35 -20.77 -14.09
CA LEU A 52 10.50 -20.22 -15.43
C LEU A 52 11.96 -20.13 -15.90
N ARG A 53 12.94 -20.54 -15.06
CA ARG A 53 14.39 -20.40 -15.30
C ARG A 53 14.77 -18.99 -15.75
N SER A 54 14.16 -18.01 -15.10
CA SER A 54 14.31 -16.59 -15.38
C SER A 54 14.81 -15.84 -14.15
N ALA A 55 15.31 -14.63 -14.34
CA ALA A 55 15.74 -13.77 -13.25
C ALA A 55 14.83 -12.55 -13.15
N PRO A 56 14.46 -12.11 -11.93
CA PRO A 56 13.76 -10.85 -11.76
C PRO A 56 14.69 -9.69 -12.13
N THR A 57 14.12 -8.62 -12.67
CA THR A 57 14.84 -7.38 -12.93
C THR A 57 15.51 -6.86 -11.64
N PRO A 58 16.80 -6.51 -11.66
CA PRO A 58 17.53 -6.03 -10.48
C PRO A 58 16.88 -4.80 -9.83
N ILE A 59 16.96 -4.71 -8.49
CA ILE A 59 16.38 -3.59 -7.74
C ILE A 59 16.95 -2.22 -8.14
N ALA A 60 18.20 -2.16 -8.59
CA ALA A 60 18.83 -0.92 -9.07
C ALA A 60 18.10 -0.29 -10.25
N GLU A 61 17.34 -1.10 -11.00
CA GLU A 61 16.52 -0.65 -12.12
C GLU A 61 15.12 -0.18 -11.67
N TRP A 62 14.73 -0.38 -10.41
CA TRP A 62 13.42 0.01 -9.84
C TRP A 62 13.51 1.25 -8.94
N LYS A 63 14.07 2.35 -9.46
CA LYS A 63 14.26 3.60 -8.71
C LYS A 63 12.96 4.21 -8.19
N GLU A 64 11.86 4.04 -8.91
CA GLU A 64 10.53 4.51 -8.51
C GLU A 64 10.07 3.82 -7.23
N MET A 65 10.32 2.51 -7.10
CA MET A 65 10.00 1.74 -5.89
C MET A 65 10.83 2.19 -4.70
N LEU A 66 12.10 2.57 -4.90
CA LEU A 66 12.90 3.18 -3.83
C LEU A 66 12.29 4.51 -3.36
N GLY A 67 11.83 5.34 -4.29
CA GLY A 67 11.14 6.61 -3.98
C GLY A 67 9.80 6.41 -3.27
N ILE A 68 9.07 5.33 -3.57
CA ILE A 68 7.85 4.92 -2.87
C ILE A 68 8.19 4.48 -1.44
N ASN A 69 9.17 3.60 -1.27
CA ASN A 69 9.61 3.13 0.06
C ASN A 69 10.06 4.30 0.93
N LEU A 70 10.81 5.27 0.37
CA LEU A 70 11.18 6.48 1.10
C LEU A 70 9.98 7.33 1.51
N LEU A 71 8.95 7.44 0.67
CA LEU A 71 7.73 8.20 1.00
C LEU A 71 6.91 7.53 2.12
N ILE A 72 6.95 6.20 2.20
CA ILE A 72 6.29 5.43 3.27
C ILE A 72 7.09 5.52 4.57
N MET A 73 8.42 5.42 4.50
CA MET A 73 9.27 5.25 5.69
C MET A 73 9.78 6.55 6.31
N ARG A 74 10.07 7.58 5.50
CA ARG A 74 10.86 8.73 5.97
C ARG A 74 10.04 9.60 6.94
N GLY A 75 10.45 9.58 8.21
CA GLY A 75 9.87 10.45 9.25
C GLY A 75 8.40 10.14 9.56
N ALA A 76 7.91 8.96 9.18
CA ALA A 76 6.54 8.55 9.42
C ALA A 76 6.35 8.15 10.89
N SER A 77 5.28 8.66 11.51
CA SER A 77 4.73 8.03 12.71
C SER A 77 4.20 6.63 12.35
N PHE A 78 4.04 5.76 13.35
CA PHE A 78 3.40 4.46 13.15
C PHE A 78 2.08 4.56 12.37
N ASP A 79 1.23 5.55 12.69
CA ASP A 79 -0.09 5.72 12.05
C ASP A 79 0.03 6.15 10.59
N GLN A 80 0.97 7.05 10.27
CA GLN A 80 1.22 7.45 8.89
C GLN A 80 1.83 6.31 8.07
N TRP A 81 2.72 5.53 8.69
CA TRP A 81 3.28 4.34 8.08
C TRP A 81 2.20 3.30 7.80
N LEU A 82 1.35 3.01 8.78
CA LEU A 82 0.27 2.03 8.65
C LEU A 82 -0.71 2.42 7.55
N TRP A 83 -1.00 3.72 7.41
CA TRP A 83 -1.77 4.23 6.29
C TRP A 83 -1.07 4.01 4.94
N GLY A 84 0.25 4.22 4.87
CA GLY A 84 1.05 3.92 3.68
C GLY A 84 1.01 2.43 3.30
N ILE A 85 1.10 1.54 4.30
CA ILE A 85 0.99 0.09 4.10
C ILE A 85 -0.41 -0.30 3.63
N GLN A 86 -1.47 0.20 4.26
CA GLN A 86 -2.84 -0.04 3.82
C GLN A 86 -3.06 0.30 2.34
N ILE A 87 -2.46 1.38 1.84
CA ILE A 87 -2.51 1.74 0.42
C ILE A 87 -1.74 0.73 -0.44
N CYS A 88 -0.56 0.31 -0.01
CA CYS A 88 0.21 -0.74 -0.69
C CYS A 88 -0.57 -2.06 -0.77
N ASP A 89 -1.25 -2.46 0.29
CA ASP A 89 -2.07 -3.67 0.33
C ASP A 89 -3.27 -3.57 -0.63
N ILE A 90 -3.89 -2.39 -0.74
CA ILE A 90 -4.99 -2.15 -1.71
C ILE A 90 -4.43 -2.37 -3.13
N ILE A 91 -3.27 -1.78 -3.42
CA ILE A 91 -2.62 -1.90 -4.73
C ILE A 91 -2.25 -3.36 -5.00
N ALA A 92 -1.60 -4.02 -4.05
CA ALA A 92 -1.18 -5.42 -4.14
C ALA A 92 -2.39 -6.32 -4.39
N GLY A 93 -3.49 -6.12 -3.65
CA GLY A 93 -4.74 -6.86 -3.84
C GLY A 93 -5.29 -6.76 -5.26
N HIS A 94 -5.33 -5.57 -5.85
CA HIS A 94 -5.77 -5.40 -7.25
C HIS A 94 -4.82 -6.04 -8.25
N LEU A 95 -3.50 -5.91 -8.05
CA LEU A 95 -2.50 -6.51 -8.94
C LEU A 95 -2.50 -8.05 -8.84
N TYR A 96 -2.60 -8.61 -7.64
CA TYR A 96 -2.72 -10.05 -7.42
C TYR A 96 -4.01 -10.62 -7.99
N ALA A 97 -5.13 -9.90 -7.88
CA ALA A 97 -6.37 -10.29 -8.52
C ALA A 97 -6.23 -10.32 -10.05
N ALA A 98 -5.56 -9.32 -10.65
CA ALA A 98 -5.29 -9.28 -12.08
C ALA A 98 -4.42 -10.46 -12.55
N PHE A 99 -3.29 -10.72 -11.87
CA PHE A 99 -2.43 -11.87 -12.17
C PHE A 99 -3.10 -13.22 -11.97
N LYS A 100 -3.92 -13.36 -10.91
CA LYS A 100 -4.71 -14.57 -10.68
C LYS A 100 -5.68 -14.84 -11.84
N ALA A 101 -6.28 -13.79 -12.39
CA ALA A 101 -7.24 -13.90 -13.49
C ALA A 101 -6.59 -14.08 -14.86
N SER A 102 -5.29 -13.80 -14.99
CA SER A 102 -4.58 -13.81 -16.28
C SER A 102 -4.09 -15.19 -16.72
N THR A 103 -4.35 -16.24 -15.96
CA THR A 103 -3.82 -17.58 -16.24
C THR A 103 -4.80 -18.66 -15.80
N ASP A 104 -4.86 -19.76 -16.56
CA ASP A 104 -5.61 -20.97 -16.19
C ASP A 104 -4.78 -21.94 -15.33
N SER A 105 -3.53 -21.58 -15.01
CA SER A 105 -2.65 -22.40 -14.17
C SER A 105 -3.17 -22.46 -12.73
N LYS A 106 -3.76 -23.60 -12.36
CA LYS A 106 -4.28 -23.83 -11.00
C LYS A 106 -3.25 -23.56 -9.89
N PRO A 107 -1.98 -23.98 -10.01
CA PRO A 107 -0.96 -23.64 -9.01
C PRO A 107 -0.76 -22.14 -8.84
N VAL A 108 -0.69 -21.38 -9.95
CA VAL A 108 -0.53 -19.93 -9.91
C VAL A 108 -1.77 -19.25 -9.33
N GLN A 109 -2.97 -19.71 -9.72
CA GLN A 109 -4.22 -19.20 -9.15
C GLN A 109 -4.33 -19.45 -7.65
N ALA A 110 -3.88 -20.62 -7.18
CA ALA A 110 -3.87 -20.97 -5.76
C ALA A 110 -2.88 -20.10 -4.97
N LEU A 111 -1.71 -19.84 -5.55
CA LEU A 111 -0.67 -18.99 -4.97
C LEU A 111 -1.18 -17.56 -4.75
N PHE A 112 -1.65 -16.88 -5.81
CA PHE A 112 -2.19 -15.53 -5.69
C PHE A 112 -3.49 -15.49 -4.88
N GLY A 113 -4.28 -16.57 -4.88
CA GLY A 113 -5.42 -16.72 -3.97
C GLY A 113 -5.00 -16.78 -2.50
N GLY A 114 -3.81 -17.32 -2.21
CA GLY A 114 -3.17 -17.24 -0.89
C GLY A 114 -2.81 -15.81 -0.54
N PHE A 115 -2.09 -15.11 -1.42
CA PHE A 115 -1.68 -13.72 -1.19
C PHE A 115 -2.89 -12.81 -0.92
N LEU A 116 -3.96 -12.93 -1.71
CA LEU A 116 -5.20 -12.18 -1.49
C LEU A 116 -5.84 -12.40 -0.11
N ARG A 117 -5.70 -13.60 0.48
CA ARG A 117 -6.18 -13.86 1.85
C ARG A 117 -5.27 -13.24 2.91
N ASP A 118 -3.99 -13.11 2.60
CA ASP A 118 -2.99 -12.50 3.46
C ASP A 118 -3.18 -10.98 3.47
N GLU A 119 -3.29 -10.34 2.29
CA GLU A 119 -3.64 -8.92 2.12
C GLU A 119 -4.95 -8.55 2.83
N ALA A 120 -5.97 -9.41 2.76
CA ALA A 120 -7.24 -9.19 3.45
C ALA A 120 -7.09 -9.13 4.98
N ARG A 121 -6.13 -9.87 5.56
CA ARG A 121 -5.82 -9.78 7.00
C ARG A 121 -5.12 -8.47 7.34
N HIS A 122 -4.21 -8.01 6.50
CA HIS A 122 -3.51 -6.74 6.69
C HIS A 122 -4.49 -5.58 6.65
N HIS A 123 -5.40 -5.59 5.66
CA HIS A 123 -6.53 -4.67 5.60
C HIS A 123 -7.40 -4.68 6.84
N ARG A 124 -7.73 -5.87 7.35
CA ARG A 124 -8.53 -5.99 8.56
C ARG A 124 -7.83 -5.35 9.75
N PHE A 125 -6.53 -5.55 9.89
CA PHE A 125 -5.74 -4.92 10.95
C PHE A 125 -5.77 -3.39 10.86
N CYS A 126 -5.46 -2.82 9.69
CA CYS A 126 -5.51 -1.38 9.47
C CYS A 126 -6.90 -0.81 9.80
N HIS A 127 -7.97 -1.48 9.36
CA HIS A 127 -9.33 -1.05 9.68
C HIS A 127 -9.63 -1.08 11.18
N LEU A 128 -9.23 -2.13 11.91
CA LEU A 128 -9.38 -2.19 13.36
C LEU A 128 -8.59 -1.08 14.07
N PHE A 129 -7.37 -0.80 13.61
CA PHE A 129 -6.55 0.28 14.14
C PHE A 129 -7.20 1.65 13.91
N PHE A 130 -7.52 1.99 12.65
CA PHE A 130 -8.04 3.31 12.31
C PHE A 130 -9.46 3.54 12.80
N SER A 131 -10.31 2.51 12.87
CA SER A 131 -11.64 2.65 13.49
C SER A 131 -11.57 3.06 14.97
N ARG A 132 -10.49 2.68 15.68
CA ARG A 132 -10.23 3.06 17.07
C ARG A 132 -9.53 4.42 17.19
N GLU A 133 -8.46 4.62 16.43
CA GLU A 133 -7.57 5.78 16.63
C GLU A 133 -7.95 7.01 15.80
N ALA A 134 -8.61 6.87 14.65
CA ALA A 134 -8.80 7.99 13.72
C ALA A 134 -9.61 9.15 14.31
N ALA A 135 -10.55 8.83 15.21
CA ALA A 135 -11.32 9.83 15.95
C ALA A 135 -10.45 10.75 16.83
N ARG A 136 -9.27 10.28 17.24
CA ARG A 136 -8.34 11.01 18.12
C ARG A 136 -7.36 11.89 17.35
N PHE A 137 -7.21 11.67 16.04
CA PHE A 137 -6.35 12.49 15.20
C PHE A 137 -6.91 13.91 15.07
N THR A 138 -6.03 14.89 15.12
CA THR A 138 -6.35 16.28 14.83
C THR A 138 -6.71 16.46 13.35
N SER A 139 -7.41 17.55 13.02
CA SER A 139 -7.74 17.88 11.63
C SER A 139 -6.50 18.02 10.73
N ALA A 140 -5.39 18.54 11.28
CA ALA A 140 -4.12 18.66 10.56
C ALA A 140 -3.51 17.30 10.22
N GLU A 141 -3.58 16.33 11.14
CA GLU A 141 -3.09 14.97 10.90
C GLU A 141 -3.93 14.24 9.87
N ARG A 142 -5.26 14.34 9.96
CA ARG A 142 -6.20 13.78 8.97
C ARG A 142 -5.94 14.32 7.57
N ALA A 143 -5.75 15.64 7.45
CA ALA A 143 -5.38 16.28 6.19
C ALA A 143 -4.01 15.82 5.67
N ARG A 144 -3.02 15.67 6.56
CA ARG A 144 -1.69 15.16 6.22
C ARG A 144 -1.76 13.72 5.71
N TYR A 145 -2.56 12.85 6.33
CA TYR A 145 -2.72 11.45 5.89
C TYR A 145 -3.42 11.36 4.54
N ARG A 146 -4.47 12.16 4.30
CA ARG A 146 -5.09 12.22 2.96
C ARG A 146 -4.11 12.69 1.90
N LEU A 147 -3.34 13.75 2.17
CA LEU A 147 -2.33 14.25 1.25
C LEU A 147 -1.22 13.22 0.99
N HIS A 148 -0.76 12.53 2.03
CA HIS A 148 0.21 11.44 1.91
C HIS A 148 -0.32 10.32 1.01
N GLY A 149 -1.57 9.91 1.20
CA GLY A 149 -2.22 8.89 0.38
C GLY A 149 -2.28 9.29 -1.10
N ARG A 150 -2.72 10.52 -1.40
CA ARG A 150 -2.74 11.05 -2.78
C ARG A 150 -1.36 11.09 -3.42
N LYS A 151 -0.32 11.50 -2.68
CA LYS A 151 1.07 11.49 -3.18
C LYS A 151 1.54 10.08 -3.49
N LEU A 152 1.16 9.11 -2.66
CA LEU A 152 1.53 7.71 -2.86
C LEU A 152 0.80 7.13 -4.08
N VAL A 153 -0.51 7.30 -4.16
CA VAL A 153 -1.35 6.88 -5.30
C VAL A 153 -0.83 7.46 -6.61
N GLY A 154 -0.49 8.77 -6.66
CA GLY A 154 0.06 9.39 -7.87
C GLY A 154 1.45 8.86 -8.28
N LYS A 155 2.25 8.32 -7.35
CA LYS A 155 3.49 7.61 -7.71
C LYS A 155 3.19 6.25 -8.33
N PHE A 156 2.22 5.53 -7.77
CA PHE A 156 1.78 4.24 -8.31
C PHE A 156 1.08 4.38 -9.66
N GLU A 157 0.34 5.46 -9.89
CA GLU A 157 -0.24 5.80 -11.20
C GLU A 157 0.81 5.78 -12.30
N LYS A 158 1.89 6.56 -12.10
CA LYS A 158 3.00 6.66 -13.08
C LYS A 158 3.64 5.30 -13.34
N MET A 159 3.70 4.44 -12.32
CA MET A 159 4.25 3.10 -12.46
C MET A 159 3.29 2.16 -13.20
N ILE A 160 2.01 2.09 -12.80
CA ILE A 160 1.00 1.17 -13.34
C ILE A 160 0.60 1.57 -14.76
N CYS A 161 0.26 2.84 -14.96
CA CYS A 161 -0.19 3.37 -16.25
C CYS A 161 0.96 3.73 -17.20
N GLY A 162 2.19 3.80 -16.68
CA GLY A 162 3.40 4.04 -17.46
C GLY A 162 4.22 2.77 -17.60
N ARG A 163 5.20 2.59 -16.72
CA ARG A 163 6.24 1.56 -16.85
C ARG A 163 5.71 0.12 -16.94
N LEU A 164 4.63 -0.20 -16.23
CA LEU A 164 4.03 -1.54 -16.18
C LEU A 164 2.88 -1.72 -17.19
N ALA A 165 2.52 -0.69 -17.95
CA ALA A 165 1.30 -0.71 -18.76
C ALA A 165 1.29 -1.83 -19.79
N ASP A 166 2.42 -2.09 -20.44
CA ASP A 166 2.52 -3.14 -21.45
C ASP A 166 2.46 -4.54 -20.82
N ASP A 167 3.10 -4.74 -19.67
CA ASP A 167 3.03 -6.02 -18.95
C ASP A 167 1.62 -6.29 -18.41
N MET A 168 0.93 -5.25 -17.91
CA MET A 168 -0.49 -5.33 -17.53
C MET A 168 -1.35 -5.77 -18.71
N ARG A 169 -1.16 -5.17 -19.89
CA ARG A 169 -1.91 -5.57 -21.10
C ARG A 169 -1.60 -6.99 -21.54
N ARG A 170 -0.35 -7.44 -21.43
CA ARG A 170 0.07 -8.82 -21.75
C ARG A 170 -0.63 -9.86 -20.88
N ILE A 171 -0.92 -9.52 -19.62
CA ILE A 171 -1.69 -10.37 -18.72
C ILE A 171 -3.22 -10.14 -18.85
N GLY A 172 -3.67 -9.43 -19.88
CA GLY A 172 -5.09 -9.18 -20.14
C GLY A 172 -5.74 -8.16 -19.19
N ALA A 173 -4.96 -7.39 -18.45
CA ALA A 173 -5.44 -6.35 -17.55
C ALA A 173 -5.34 -4.96 -18.20
N ASP A 174 -6.39 -4.15 -18.07
CA ASP A 174 -6.35 -2.74 -18.46
C ASP A 174 -5.71 -1.92 -17.33
N PRO A 175 -4.51 -1.34 -17.53
CA PRO A 175 -3.79 -0.62 -16.48
C PRO A 175 -4.57 0.60 -15.96
N VAL A 176 -5.32 1.30 -16.83
CA VAL A 176 -6.09 2.48 -16.44
C VAL A 176 -7.26 2.07 -15.56
N ARG A 177 -8.04 1.07 -16.00
CA ARG A 177 -9.18 0.58 -15.20
C ARG A 177 -8.76 -0.03 -13.87
N VAL A 178 -7.63 -0.72 -13.83
CA VAL A 178 -7.08 -1.25 -12.58
C VAL A 178 -6.69 -0.10 -11.65
N PHE A 179 -6.01 0.91 -12.17
CA PHE A 179 -5.63 2.07 -11.36
C PHE A 179 -6.84 2.88 -10.87
N GLU A 180 -7.87 3.09 -11.69
CA GLU A 180 -9.09 3.78 -11.27
C GLU A 180 -9.77 3.10 -10.09
N LYS A 181 -9.83 1.75 -10.10
CA LYS A 181 -10.35 0.96 -8.98
C LYS A 181 -9.51 1.13 -7.71
N ILE A 182 -8.18 1.11 -7.85
CA ILE A 182 -7.25 1.35 -6.74
C ILE A 182 -7.48 2.74 -6.15
N ALA A 183 -7.47 3.79 -6.98
CA ALA A 183 -7.63 5.18 -6.56
C ALA A 183 -8.97 5.40 -5.86
N ALA A 184 -10.06 4.86 -6.43
CA ALA A 184 -11.39 4.94 -5.83
C ALA A 184 -11.45 4.22 -4.47
N GLN A 185 -10.83 3.05 -4.34
CA GLN A 185 -10.80 2.32 -3.07
C GLN A 185 -9.98 3.04 -2.00
N VAL A 186 -8.85 3.65 -2.38
CA VAL A 186 -8.03 4.44 -1.45
C VAL A 186 -8.79 5.67 -0.94
N GLU A 187 -9.43 6.44 -1.83
CA GLU A 187 -10.22 7.61 -1.40
C GLU A 187 -11.43 7.19 -0.55
N LYS A 188 -12.12 6.11 -0.92
CA LYS A 188 -13.21 5.55 -0.10
C LYS A 188 -12.73 5.16 1.30
N THR A 189 -11.58 4.48 1.40
CA THR A 189 -11.00 4.08 2.69
C THR A 189 -10.60 5.30 3.52
N ALA A 190 -10.04 6.33 2.88
CA ALA A 190 -9.71 7.59 3.54
C ALA A 190 -10.97 8.31 4.07
N ASP A 191 -12.07 8.27 3.32
CA ASP A 191 -13.37 8.81 3.74
C ASP A 191 -13.94 8.03 4.94
N GLU A 192 -13.88 6.70 4.91
CA GLU A 192 -14.30 5.83 6.01
C GLU A 192 -13.53 6.11 7.32
N TYR A 193 -12.25 6.47 7.24
CA TYR A 193 -11.44 6.87 8.39
C TYR A 193 -11.59 8.36 8.76
N GLY A 194 -12.39 9.13 8.03
CA GLY A 194 -12.56 10.55 8.27
C GLY A 194 -11.32 11.40 7.96
N PHE A 195 -10.42 10.93 7.09
CA PHE A 195 -9.27 11.70 6.63
C PHE A 195 -9.72 12.80 5.68
N VAL A 196 -10.20 13.91 6.23
CA VAL A 196 -10.71 15.04 5.45
C VAL A 196 -9.62 15.71 4.63
N GLY A 197 -9.97 16.23 3.46
CA GLY A 197 -9.11 17.19 2.77
C GLY A 197 -8.92 18.42 3.66
N GLY A 198 -7.67 18.83 3.88
CA GLY A 198 -7.42 20.17 4.43
C GLY A 198 -8.11 21.24 3.57
N PRO A 199 -8.28 22.48 4.07
CA PRO A 199 -8.87 23.54 3.27
C PRO A 199 -8.19 23.56 1.91
N SER A 200 -9.00 23.40 0.87
CA SER A 200 -8.61 23.68 -0.50
C SER A 200 -7.88 25.03 -0.51
N ALA A 201 -6.86 25.20 -1.36
CA ALA A 201 -6.24 26.51 -1.57
C ALA A 201 -7.27 27.60 -1.94
N SER A 202 -8.47 27.22 -2.39
CA SER A 202 -9.61 28.13 -2.59
C SER A 202 -10.27 28.63 -1.29
N ASN A 203 -10.16 27.91 -0.18
CA ASN A 203 -10.80 28.25 1.09
C ASN A 203 -9.88 29.02 2.05
N ALA A 204 -8.56 28.99 1.85
CA ALA A 204 -7.61 29.80 2.62
C ALA A 204 -7.62 31.28 2.19
N ALA A 205 -8.01 31.57 0.93
CA ALA A 205 -8.19 32.95 0.45
C ALA A 205 -9.48 33.58 1.02
N ALA A 206 -10.55 32.80 1.17
CA ALA A 206 -11.85 33.30 1.64
C ALA A 206 -11.87 33.69 3.14
N SER A 207 -10.92 33.23 3.95
CA SER A 207 -10.81 33.63 5.36
C SER A 207 -9.88 34.81 5.60
N ALA A 208 -9.10 35.24 4.60
CA ALA A 208 -8.20 36.39 4.71
C ALA A 208 -8.89 37.71 4.36
N ASP A 209 -9.98 37.66 3.59
CA ASP A 209 -10.74 38.85 3.16
C ASP A 209 -11.91 39.22 4.11
N ALA A 210 -12.07 38.52 5.23
CA ALA A 210 -13.11 38.78 6.22
C ALA A 210 -12.65 39.63 7.43
N GLU A 211 -11.36 40.01 7.47
CA GLU A 211 -10.79 40.92 8.47
C GLU A 211 -10.15 42.14 7.78
N VAL A 212 -10.97 43.00 7.16
CA VAL A 212 -10.64 44.41 6.86
C VAL A 212 -11.89 45.27 7.05
#